data_AF-W3XGY1-F1
#
_entry.id   AF-W3XGY1-F1
#
_cell.length_a   1.000
_cell.length_b   1.000
_cell.length_c   1.000
_cell.angle_alpha   90.00
_cell.angle_beta   90.00
_cell.angle_gamma   90.00
#
_symmetry.space_group_name_H-M   'P 1'
#
loop_
_entity.id
_entity.type
_entity.pdbx_description
1 polymer ?
#
loop_
_entity_poly.entity_id
_entity_poly.type
_entity_poly.pdbx_seq_one_letter_code
_entity_poly.pdbx_strand_id
1 'polypeptide(L)'
;MTYLCLNKTLLAFRSVLNITVGYTLEPLPPALYAKYAHPNPYGLNGRNESLVIGLFTASWKNAADDEQVENASLALVEAIEIGAREQEANVSFVCLNYAVPWQDPIASYGDDNLEKNARDCK
;
A
#
# COMPACT_ATOMS: atom_id res chain seq x y z
N MET A 1 -3.41 -14.67 -7.43
CA MET A 1 -2.85 -14.63 -6.07
C MET A 1 -3.64 -13.71 -5.15
N THR A 2 -3.80 -12.41 -5.48
CA THR A 2 -4.49 -11.41 -4.64
C THR A 2 -5.89 -11.82 -4.21
N TYR A 3 -6.68 -12.44 -5.10
CA TYR A 3 -8.01 -12.98 -4.77
C TYR A 3 -7.96 -14.09 -3.70
N LEU A 4 -6.95 -14.96 -3.72
CA LEU A 4 -6.81 -16.05 -2.74
C LEU A 4 -6.37 -15.52 -1.38
N CYS A 5 -5.46 -14.54 -1.34
CA CYS A 5 -5.08 -13.85 -0.11
C CYS A 5 -6.29 -13.13 0.49
N LEU A 6 -7.03 -12.37 -0.32
CA LEU A 6 -8.23 -11.67 0.11
C LEU A 6 -9.27 -12.65 0.69
N ASN A 7 -9.54 -13.77 0.02
CA ASN A 7 -10.53 -14.74 0.47
C ASN A 7 -10.16 -15.40 1.81
N LYS A 8 -8.87 -15.67 2.06
CA LYS A 8 -8.41 -16.16 3.37
C LYS A 8 -8.59 -15.11 4.46
N THR A 9 -8.32 -13.85 4.18
CA THR A 9 -8.44 -12.77 5.16
C THR A 9 -9.88 -12.40 5.46
N LEU A 10 -10.82 -12.58 4.52
CA LEU A 10 -12.25 -12.41 4.82
C LEU A 10 -12.72 -13.28 6.00
N LEU A 11 -12.05 -14.41 6.28
CA LEU A 11 -12.32 -15.21 7.47
C LEU A 11 -11.94 -14.50 8.77
N ALA A 12 -10.84 -13.73 8.79
CA ALA A 12 -10.33 -13.04 9.98
C ALA A 12 -11.27 -11.92 10.45
N PHE A 13 -12.07 -11.36 9.54
CA PHE A 13 -13.02 -10.30 9.81
C PHE A 13 -14.43 -10.80 10.18
N ARG A 14 -14.72 -12.10 10.09
CA ARG A 14 -16.08 -12.64 10.25
C ARG A 14 -16.71 -12.41 11.62
N SER A 15 -15.90 -12.26 12.67
CA SER A 15 -16.39 -12.02 14.02
C SER A 15 -16.66 -10.54 14.31
N VAL A 16 -16.24 -9.62 13.43
CA VAL A 16 -16.43 -8.19 13.63
C VAL A 16 -17.84 -7.79 13.17
N LEU A 17 -18.66 -7.34 14.12
CA LEU A 17 -20.05 -6.96 13.85
C LEU A 17 -20.11 -5.70 12.98
N ASN A 18 -20.93 -5.74 11.93
CA ASN A 18 -21.15 -4.63 11.00
C ASN A 18 -19.87 -4.14 10.28
N ILE A 19 -18.89 -5.02 10.07
CA ILE A 19 -17.72 -4.67 9.28
C ILE A 19 -18.06 -4.56 7.79
N THR A 20 -17.55 -3.52 7.15
CA THR A 20 -17.52 -3.37 5.69
C THR A 20 -16.07 -3.31 5.25
N VAL A 21 -15.68 -4.21 4.36
CA VAL A 21 -14.32 -4.26 3.78
C VAL A 21 -14.36 -3.99 2.29
N GLY A 22 -13.34 -3.31 1.79
CA GLY A 22 -13.14 -3.02 0.37
C GLY A 22 -11.69 -3.21 -0.02
N TYR A 23 -11.46 -3.75 -1.21
CA TYR A 23 -10.13 -3.83 -1.80
C TYR A 23 -10.15 -3.14 -3.17
N THR A 24 -9.50 -1.99 -3.24
CA THR A 24 -9.42 -1.15 -4.44
C THR A 24 -8.10 -1.41 -5.15
N LEU A 25 -8.16 -1.57 -6.47
CA LEU A 25 -6.99 -1.65 -7.34
C LEU A 25 -6.95 -0.38 -8.18
N GLU A 26 -5.94 0.46 -7.92
CA GLU A 26 -5.77 1.74 -8.59
C GLU A 26 -4.63 1.63 -9.62
N PRO A 27 -4.92 1.68 -10.93
CA PRO A 27 -3.88 1.63 -11.94
C PRO A 27 -2.94 2.83 -11.82
N LEU A 28 -1.64 2.56 -11.80
CA LEU A 28 -0.57 3.56 -11.83
C LEU A 28 0.21 3.39 -13.15
N PRO A 29 -0.31 3.92 -14.28
CA PRO A 29 0.34 3.77 -15.57
C PRO A 29 1.64 4.58 -15.66
N PRO A 30 2.61 4.17 -16.51
CA PRO A 30 3.88 4.86 -16.71
C PRO A 30 3.73 6.34 -17.08
N ALA A 31 2.63 6.70 -17.75
CA ALA A 31 2.35 8.09 -18.11
C ALA A 31 2.33 9.05 -16.90
N LEU A 32 2.10 8.55 -15.68
CA LEU A 32 2.05 9.35 -14.45
C LEU A 32 3.42 9.53 -13.77
N TYR A 33 4.38 8.62 -14.01
CA TYR A 33 5.61 8.57 -13.22
C TYR A 33 6.89 8.45 -14.07
N ALA A 34 6.81 7.95 -15.30
CA ALA A 34 7.95 7.81 -16.21
C ALA A 34 8.21 9.07 -17.05
N LYS A 35 7.30 10.06 -17.03
CA LYS A 35 7.36 11.26 -17.87
C LYS A 35 7.77 12.50 -17.04
N TYR A 36 8.81 13.20 -17.48
CA TYR A 36 9.16 14.59 -17.13
C TYR A 36 9.64 14.96 -15.72
N ALA A 37 10.10 14.03 -14.89
CA ALA A 37 10.74 14.43 -13.63
C ALA A 37 11.95 13.55 -13.32
N HIS A 38 13.12 14.19 -13.25
CA HIS A 38 14.30 13.66 -12.59
C HIS A 38 14.67 14.63 -11.45
N PRO A 39 14.51 14.22 -10.18
CA PRO A 39 13.90 12.97 -9.74
C PRO A 39 12.38 12.96 -9.91
N ASN A 40 11.82 11.80 -10.28
CA ASN A 40 10.38 11.55 -10.26
C ASN A 40 9.87 11.66 -8.81
N PRO A 41 8.82 12.46 -8.54
CA PRO A 41 8.30 12.64 -7.18
C PRO A 41 7.78 11.35 -6.54
N TYR A 42 7.55 10.28 -7.31
CA TYR A 42 7.13 8.96 -6.80
C TYR A 42 8.29 8.03 -6.43
N GLY A 43 9.56 8.41 -6.67
CA GLY A 43 10.70 7.51 -6.44
C GLY A 43 10.82 6.35 -7.44
N LEU A 44 9.95 6.30 -8.45
CA LEU A 44 9.89 5.24 -9.46
C LEU A 44 10.77 5.56 -10.69
N ASN A 45 11.94 6.16 -10.46
CA ASN A 45 12.88 6.50 -11.53
C ASN A 45 13.32 5.22 -12.27
N GLY A 46 13.38 5.26 -13.60
CA GLY A 46 13.86 4.14 -14.43
C GLY A 46 12.85 3.00 -14.67
N ARG A 47 11.64 3.07 -14.07
CA ARG A 47 10.54 2.14 -14.32
C ARG A 47 9.68 2.61 -15.50
N ASN A 48 9.09 1.66 -16.23
CA ASN A 48 8.21 1.93 -17.38
C ASN A 48 7.03 0.94 -17.51
N GLU A 49 6.84 0.09 -16.52
CA GLU A 49 5.80 -0.94 -16.46
C GLU A 49 4.47 -0.40 -15.91
N SER A 50 3.35 -1.02 -16.28
CA SER A 50 2.07 -0.68 -15.65
C SER A 50 2.02 -1.23 -14.23
N LEU A 51 1.91 -0.33 -13.25
CA LEU A 51 1.80 -0.67 -11.84
C LEU A 51 0.34 -0.58 -11.39
N VAL A 52 0.06 -1.15 -10.22
CA VAL A 52 -1.23 -1.04 -9.54
C VAL A 52 -0.97 -0.81 -8.05
N ILE A 53 -1.63 0.19 -7.48
CA ILE A 53 -1.69 0.38 -6.03
C ILE A 53 -2.87 -0.44 -5.50
N GLY A 54 -2.60 -1.29 -4.52
CA GLY A 54 -3.63 -2.00 -3.77
C GLY A 54 -3.97 -1.24 -2.50
N LEU A 55 -5.25 -0.88 -2.33
CA LEU A 55 -5.75 -0.21 -1.12
C LEU A 55 -6.81 -1.09 -0.45
N PHE A 56 -6.51 -1.52 0.77
CA PHE A 56 -7.50 -2.18 1.63
C PHE A 56 -8.16 -1.14 2.54
N THR A 57 -9.49 -1.18 2.60
CA THR A 57 -10.29 -0.33 3.48
C THR A 57 -11.18 -1.21 4.34
N ALA A 58 -11.31 -0.85 5.61
CA ALA A 58 -12.23 -1.47 6.54
C ALA A 58 -12.96 -0.37 7.32
N SER A 59 -14.26 -0.54 7.53
CA SER A 59 -15.04 0.30 8.44
C SER A 59 -15.90 -0.58 9.34
N TRP A 60 -15.92 -0.25 10.62
CA TRP A 60 -16.63 -0.97 11.67
C TRP A 60 -17.14 0.05 12.70
N LYS A 61 -17.99 -0.40 13.64
CA LYS A 61 -18.67 0.50 14.58
C LYS A 61 -18.09 0.51 15.98
N ASN A 62 -17.56 -0.62 16.45
CA ASN A 62 -17.20 -0.79 17.84
C ASN A 62 -15.69 -0.67 18.02
N ALA A 63 -15.25 0.30 18.82
CA ALA A 63 -13.82 0.51 19.09
C ALA A 63 -13.15 -0.70 19.78
N ALA A 64 -13.94 -1.57 20.43
CA ALA A 64 -13.41 -2.81 21.00
C ALA A 64 -12.87 -3.79 19.94
N ASP A 65 -13.23 -3.58 18.66
CA ASP A 65 -12.76 -4.41 17.54
C ASP A 65 -11.53 -3.79 16.84
N ASP A 66 -11.05 -2.61 17.25
CA ASP A 66 -9.96 -1.88 16.58
C ASP A 66 -8.70 -2.74 16.42
N GLU A 67 -8.19 -3.29 17.52
CA GLU A 67 -6.98 -4.13 17.52
C GLU A 67 -7.15 -5.37 16.63
N GLN A 68 -8.35 -5.97 16.62
CA GLN A 68 -8.62 -7.12 15.77
C GLN A 68 -8.55 -6.73 14.29
N VAL A 69 -9.19 -5.61 13.92
CA VAL A 69 -9.25 -5.14 12.53
C VAL A 69 -7.88 -4.71 12.04
N GLU A 70 -7.11 -3.99 12.86
CA GLU A 70 -5.74 -3.58 12.54
C GLU A 70 -4.84 -4.78 12.30
N ASN A 71 -4.82 -5.75 13.22
CA ASN A 71 -4.00 -6.96 13.08
C ASN A 71 -4.37 -7.79 11.85
N ALA A 72 -5.67 -7.95 11.58
CA ALA A 72 -6.13 -8.66 10.38
C ALA A 72 -5.78 -7.91 9.09
N SER A 73 -5.79 -6.57 9.12
CA SER A 73 -5.38 -5.73 7.98
C SER A 73 -3.88 -5.82 7.73
N LEU A 74 -3.06 -5.76 8.78
CA LEU A 74 -1.61 -5.96 8.69
C LEU A 74 -1.27 -7.32 8.07
N ALA A 75 -1.86 -8.40 8.59
CA ALA A 75 -1.63 -9.75 8.09
C ALA A 75 -2.04 -9.92 6.60
N LEU A 76 -3.09 -9.22 6.15
CA LEU A 76 -3.48 -9.19 4.74
C LEU A 76 -2.43 -8.51 3.87
N VAL A 77 -1.96 -7.32 4.27
CA VAL A 77 -0.96 -6.56 3.53
C VAL A 77 0.33 -7.38 3.41
N GLU A 78 0.81 -7.96 4.52
CA GLU A 78 1.98 -8.83 4.52
C GLU A 78 1.82 -10.04 3.59
N ALA A 79 0.66 -10.71 3.61
CA ALA A 79 0.39 -11.85 2.73
C ALA A 79 0.34 -11.47 1.25
N ILE A 80 -0.18 -10.28 0.92
CA ILE A 80 -0.17 -9.75 -0.45
C ILE A 80 1.26 -9.44 -0.88
N GLU A 81 2.04 -8.76 -0.06
CA GLU A 81 3.43 -8.44 -0.37
C GLU A 81 4.31 -9.67 -0.54
N ILE A 82 4.14 -10.69 0.32
CA ILE A 82 4.84 -11.98 0.18
C ILE A 82 4.51 -12.58 -1.19
N GLY A 83 3.22 -12.68 -1.54
CA GLY A 83 2.80 -13.22 -2.83
C GLY A 83 3.28 -12.40 -4.03
N ALA A 84 3.45 -11.08 -3.88
CA ALA A 84 4.03 -10.21 -4.91
C ALA A 84 5.55 -10.41 -5.04
N ARG A 85 6.27 -10.58 -3.92
CA ARG A 85 7.71 -10.87 -3.90
C ARG A 85 8.02 -12.22 -4.55
N GLU A 86 7.24 -13.25 -4.26
CA GLU A 86 7.36 -14.59 -4.88
C GLU A 86 7.18 -14.56 -6.41
N GLN A 87 6.49 -13.56 -6.94
CA GLN A 87 6.26 -13.37 -8.37
C GLN A 87 7.16 -12.29 -8.99
N GLU A 88 8.14 -11.78 -8.24
CA GLU A 88 9.03 -10.68 -8.67
C GLU A 88 8.26 -9.42 -9.11
N ALA A 89 7.03 -9.25 -8.62
CA ALA A 89 6.12 -8.16 -8.97
C ALA A 89 6.02 -7.08 -7.87
N ASN A 90 6.76 -7.24 -6.77
CA ASN A 90 6.73 -6.31 -5.66
C ASN A 90 7.47 -5.00 -6.00
N VAL A 91 6.80 -3.87 -5.76
CA VAL A 91 7.39 -2.53 -5.85
C VAL A 91 7.27 -1.88 -4.49
N SER A 92 8.39 -1.43 -3.91
CA SER A 92 8.46 -0.89 -2.54
C SER A 92 7.82 0.50 -2.38
N PHE A 93 6.94 0.91 -3.29
CA PHE A 93 6.26 2.20 -3.27
C PHE A 93 5.03 2.16 -2.36
N VAL A 94 4.91 3.13 -1.45
CA VAL A 94 3.77 3.27 -0.54
C VAL A 94 3.14 4.65 -0.76
N CYS A 95 1.83 4.68 -1.00
CA CYS A 95 1.10 5.94 -1.16
C CYS A 95 0.95 6.65 0.20
N LEU A 96 1.62 7.78 0.39
CA LEU A 96 1.61 8.56 1.64
C LEU A 96 0.20 8.89 2.15
N ASN A 97 -0.73 9.21 1.25
CA ASN A 97 -2.09 9.66 1.61
C ASN A 97 -2.91 8.61 2.35
N TYR A 98 -2.56 7.33 2.21
CA TYR A 98 -3.27 6.21 2.83
C TYR A 98 -2.32 5.31 3.63
N ALA A 99 -1.12 5.81 3.93
CA ALA A 99 -0.16 5.07 4.72
C ALA A 99 -0.63 4.95 6.17
N VAL A 100 -0.52 3.75 6.70
CA VAL A 100 -0.81 3.39 8.09
C VAL A 100 0.48 3.45 8.92
N PRO A 101 0.40 3.54 10.27
CA PRO A 101 1.57 3.81 11.12
C PRO A 101 2.74 2.82 10.99
N TRP A 102 2.48 1.59 10.52
CA TRP A 102 3.49 0.55 10.32
C TRP A 102 4.15 0.58 8.93
N GLN A 103 3.67 1.43 8.01
CA GLN A 103 4.31 1.65 6.73
C GLN A 103 5.24 2.86 6.81
N ASP A 104 6.36 2.81 6.09
CA ASP A 104 7.26 3.94 5.90
C ASP A 104 7.08 4.53 4.49
N PRO A 105 6.07 5.40 4.29
CA PRO A 105 5.84 5.99 2.98
C PRO A 105 6.98 6.90 2.57
N ILE A 106 7.62 7.61 3.50
CA ILE A 106 8.65 8.59 3.20
C ILE A 106 9.87 7.90 2.58
N ALA A 107 10.34 6.80 3.18
CA ALA A 107 11.42 5.99 2.61
C ALA A 107 11.07 5.42 1.22
N SER A 108 9.78 5.22 0.92
CA SER A 108 9.34 4.65 -0.36
C SER A 108 9.48 5.59 -1.57
N TYR A 109 9.62 6.90 -1.34
CA TYR A 109 9.74 7.91 -2.41
C TYR A 109 11.18 8.07 -2.94
N GLY A 110 12.15 7.30 -2.43
CA GLY A 110 13.53 7.26 -2.91
C GLY A 110 14.42 8.40 -2.39
N ASP A 111 15.72 8.10 -2.31
CA ASP A 111 16.73 8.93 -1.64
C ASP A 111 16.80 10.38 -2.16
N ASP A 112 16.69 10.56 -3.49
CA ASP A 112 16.71 11.90 -4.10
C ASP A 112 15.58 12.81 -3.57
N ASN A 113 14.40 12.23 -3.32
CA ASN A 113 13.25 12.98 -2.80
C ASN A 113 13.38 13.21 -1.29
N LEU A 114 13.99 12.27 -0.55
CA LEU A 114 14.29 12.44 0.88
C LEU A 114 15.22 13.62 1.11
N GLU A 115 16.30 13.73 0.33
CA GLU A 115 17.24 14.84 0.43
C GLU A 115 16.57 16.18 0.13
N LYS A 116 15.73 16.23 -0.90
CA LYS A 116 14.99 17.44 -1.27
C LYS A 116 14.05 17.87 -0.14
N ASN A 117 13.24 16.95 0.38
CA ASN A 117 12.31 17.22 1.48
C ASN A 117 13.05 17.73 2.74
N ALA A 118 14.22 17.16 3.05
CA ALA A 118 15.04 17.60 4.18
C ALA A 118 15.62 19.02 4.01
N ARG A 119 15.87 19.47 2.77
CA ARG A 119 16.32 20.84 2.48
C ARG A 119 15.19 21.85 2.57
N ASP A 120 14.00 21.51 2.09
CA ASP A 120 12.84 22.41 2.04
C ASP A 120 12.21 22.67 3.44
N CYS A 121 12.54 21.85 4.45
CA CYS A 121 12.12 22.06 5.84
C CYS A 121 13.06 22.97 6.68
N LYS A 122 14.09 23.58 6.08
CA LYS A 122 14.96 24.58 6.74
C LYS A 122 14.58 26.01 6.38
#